data_AF-A0AAV5MXG5-F1
#
_entry.id   AF-A0AAV5MXG5-F1
#
_cell.length_a   1.000
_cell.length_b   1.000
_cell.length_c   1.000
_cell.angle_alpha   90.00
_cell.angle_beta   90.00
_cell.angle_gamma   90.00
#
_symmetry.space_group_name_H-M   'P 1'
#
loop_
_entity.id
_entity.type
_entity.pdbx_description
1 polymer ?
#
loop_
_entity_poly.entity_id
_entity_poly.type
_entity_poly.pdbx_seq_one_letter_code
_entity_poly.pdbx_strand_id
1 'polypeptide(L)'
;MTDSNAQTKRFHKPILFILAAVIVGGIAFYIATPSSPPSCSKPSLNETLSKMYLRANIEDAISNPGRALSSDNRPIFYKLKNQAEVSYDSTTRTRYCTATAMFILRDESQKRETVDYDIGYIISPKGDDFQIQMKDKDYITHAYGKKSEKSASPIDEQKIKDALMASVKKLDGASRAMPKKIKTMSESVEWTALNGECIKQADGYTCPLIVGFYDNLLNALGRNSSLKLYIDLPLIQKDGVWKTTDAFNDIFLKSIVRARMINMYGEEAVKKAEQQEQSPTANGEK
;
A
#
# COMPACT_ATOMS: atom_id res chain seq x y z
N MET A 1 -32.38 -54.00 66.95
CA MET A 1 -31.53 -52.91 67.50
C MET A 1 -30.52 -52.55 66.44
N THR A 2 -30.45 -51.25 66.10
CA THR A 2 -29.34 -50.53 65.42
C THR A 2 -28.92 -51.05 64.03
N ASP A 3 -28.67 -50.27 62.99
CA ASP A 3 -28.52 -48.82 62.83
C ASP A 3 -28.44 -48.52 61.32
N SER A 4 -28.43 -47.23 60.99
CA SER A 4 -27.85 -46.62 59.79
C SER A 4 -28.58 -46.74 58.44
N ASN A 5 -29.26 -45.64 58.14
CA ASN A 5 -29.61 -45.17 56.80
C ASN A 5 -28.37 -44.95 55.92
N ALA A 6 -28.37 -45.54 54.72
CA ALA A 6 -27.57 -45.10 53.58
C ALA A 6 -28.31 -45.39 52.26
N GLN A 7 -28.51 -44.31 51.46
CA GLN A 7 -28.62 -44.25 49.99
C GLN A 7 -29.75 -45.06 49.30
N THR A 8 -30.46 -44.64 48.25
CA THR A 8 -30.30 -43.62 47.18
C THR A 8 -31.61 -43.58 46.33
N LYS A 9 -31.70 -42.60 45.40
CA LYS A 9 -32.57 -42.46 44.19
C LYS A 9 -33.78 -41.53 44.36
N ARG A 10 -34.16 -40.62 43.45
CA ARG A 10 -33.70 -40.19 42.10
C ARG A 10 -34.39 -38.83 41.77
N PHE A 11 -33.65 -37.90 41.14
CA PHE A 11 -34.01 -36.94 40.06
C PHE A 11 -35.23 -35.99 40.14
N HIS A 12 -34.98 -34.67 40.04
CA HIS A 12 -35.26 -33.86 38.81
C HIS A 12 -34.82 -32.37 38.94
N LYS A 13 -33.96 -31.93 37.99
CA LYS A 13 -33.72 -30.58 37.39
C LYS A 13 -33.67 -29.33 38.31
N PRO A 14 -32.59 -28.52 38.20
CA PRO A 14 -32.64 -27.44 37.21
C PRO A 14 -31.28 -27.16 36.56
N ILE A 15 -31.03 -27.79 35.41
CA ILE A 15 -29.99 -27.34 34.46
C ILE A 15 -30.74 -26.81 33.25
N LEU A 16 -31.33 -25.62 33.36
CA LEU A 16 -31.94 -24.94 32.21
C LEU A 16 -31.92 -23.42 32.28
N PHE A 17 -31.10 -22.81 33.14
CA PHE A 17 -31.03 -21.35 33.27
C PHE A 17 -29.65 -20.73 33.00
N ILE A 18 -28.59 -21.52 32.77
CA ILE A 18 -27.25 -20.98 32.51
C ILE A 18 -26.96 -20.80 31.01
N LEU A 19 -27.69 -21.46 30.11
CA LEU A 19 -27.48 -21.33 28.66
C LEU A 19 -28.16 -20.11 28.02
N ALA A 20 -29.14 -19.48 28.68
CA ALA A 20 -29.80 -18.28 28.15
C ALA A 20 -29.01 -16.98 28.45
N ALA A 21 -28.18 -16.96 29.49
CA ALA A 21 -27.42 -15.76 29.86
C ALA A 21 -26.17 -15.53 28.98
N VAL A 22 -25.60 -16.58 28.38
CA VAL A 22 -24.43 -16.47 27.50
C VAL A 22 -24.82 -15.96 26.10
N ILE A 23 -26.04 -16.28 25.63
CA ILE A 23 -26.52 -15.82 24.32
C ILE A 23 -26.91 -14.33 24.39
N VAL A 24 -27.51 -13.87 25.49
CA VAL A 24 -27.87 -12.45 25.65
C VAL A 24 -26.65 -11.56 25.97
N GLY A 25 -25.66 -12.07 26.69
CA GLY A 25 -24.40 -11.35 26.96
C GLY A 25 -23.54 -11.13 25.71
N GLY A 26 -23.52 -12.09 24.77
CA GLY A 26 -22.82 -11.95 23.49
C GLY A 26 -23.45 -10.92 22.54
N ILE A 27 -24.79 -10.80 22.58
CA ILE A 27 -25.53 -9.83 21.75
C ILE A 27 -25.35 -8.41 22.29
N ALA A 28 -25.35 -8.22 23.61
CA ALA A 28 -25.16 -6.90 24.23
C ALA A 28 -23.78 -6.29 23.96
N PHE A 29 -22.71 -7.11 23.88
CA PHE A 29 -21.38 -6.62 23.52
C PHE A 29 -21.30 -6.19 22.04
N TYR A 30 -22.09 -6.82 21.15
CA TYR A 30 -22.15 -6.45 19.74
C TYR A 30 -22.84 -5.09 19.53
N ILE A 31 -23.81 -4.75 20.38
CA ILE A 31 -24.58 -3.49 20.32
C ILE A 31 -23.81 -2.30 20.95
N ALA A 32 -22.87 -2.57 21.87
CA ALA A 32 -22.05 -1.55 22.53
C ALA A 32 -20.75 -1.18 21.76
N THR A 33 -20.49 -1.81 20.61
CA THR A 33 -19.39 -1.38 19.75
C THR A 33 -19.86 -0.27 18.80
N PRO A 34 -19.01 0.75 18.50
CA PRO A 34 -19.44 1.92 17.73
C PRO A 34 -20.12 1.51 16.42
N SER A 35 -21.06 2.30 15.91
CA SER A 35 -21.73 2.05 14.62
C SER A 35 -20.70 1.63 13.55
N SER A 36 -20.98 0.57 12.79
CA SER A 36 -20.15 0.05 11.69
C SER A 36 -19.31 1.13 10.99
N PRO A 37 -18.03 0.86 10.66
CA PRO A 37 -17.16 1.85 10.02
C PRO A 37 -17.89 2.49 8.84
N PRO A 38 -17.80 3.83 8.68
CA PRO A 38 -18.55 4.53 7.64
C PRO A 38 -18.25 3.92 6.27
N SER A 39 -19.25 3.91 5.38
CA SER A 39 -19.04 3.44 4.01
C SER A 39 -17.96 4.27 3.33
N CYS A 40 -17.24 3.67 2.36
CA CYS A 40 -16.22 4.34 1.56
C CYS A 40 -16.75 5.60 0.83
N SER A 41 -18.06 5.71 0.62
CA SER A 41 -18.71 6.84 -0.07
C SER A 41 -19.36 7.86 0.87
N LYS A 42 -19.20 7.74 2.20
CA LYS A 42 -19.85 8.65 3.15
C LYS A 42 -19.32 10.08 3.00
N PRO A 43 -20.19 11.11 2.84
CA PRO A 43 -19.74 12.50 2.63
C PRO A 43 -18.81 13.07 3.70
N SER A 44 -18.95 12.61 4.96
CA SER A 44 -18.08 13.00 6.07
C SER A 44 -16.60 12.67 5.85
N LEU A 45 -16.28 11.73 4.94
CA LEU A 45 -14.90 11.41 4.57
C LEU A 45 -14.19 12.60 3.90
N ASN A 46 -14.88 13.41 3.10
CA ASN A 46 -14.27 14.60 2.49
C ASN A 46 -13.82 15.59 3.55
N GLU A 47 -14.62 15.79 4.60
CA GLU A 47 -14.27 16.70 5.69
C GLU A 47 -13.10 16.17 6.52
N THR A 48 -13.11 14.87 6.87
CA THR A 48 -12.01 14.24 7.58
C THR A 48 -10.71 14.31 6.78
N LEU A 49 -10.74 14.00 5.48
CA LEU A 49 -9.57 14.07 4.61
C LEU A 49 -9.08 15.50 4.44
N SER A 50 -9.97 16.48 4.26
CA SER A 50 -9.61 17.90 4.21
C SER A 50 -8.83 18.31 5.46
N LYS A 51 -9.31 17.92 6.65
CA LYS A 51 -8.65 18.18 7.93
C LYS A 51 -7.30 17.46 8.05
N MET A 52 -7.21 16.22 7.56
CA MET A 52 -5.96 15.44 7.59
C MET A 52 -4.89 16.07 6.69
N TYR A 53 -5.22 16.42 5.44
CA TYR A 53 -4.28 17.07 4.53
C TYR A 53 -3.86 18.45 5.02
N LEU A 54 -4.79 19.23 5.59
CA LEU A 54 -4.46 20.50 6.22
C LEU A 54 -3.46 20.33 7.36
N ARG A 55 -3.68 19.36 8.26
CA ARG A 55 -2.75 19.07 9.37
C ARG A 55 -1.38 18.62 8.86
N ALA A 56 -1.34 17.71 7.89
CA ALA A 56 -0.09 17.26 7.29
C ALA A 56 0.70 18.43 6.66
N ASN A 57 0.01 19.33 5.96
CA ASN A 57 0.63 20.53 5.38
C ASN A 57 1.17 21.50 6.45
N ILE A 58 0.51 21.60 7.60
CA ILE A 58 0.98 22.43 8.74
C ILE A 58 2.19 21.78 9.41
N GLU A 59 2.11 20.47 9.69
CA GLU A 59 3.18 19.71 10.33
C GLU A 59 4.46 19.67 9.49
N ASP A 60 4.33 19.52 8.17
CA ASP A 60 5.46 19.63 7.25
C ASP A 60 6.06 21.04 7.27
N ALA A 61 5.23 22.09 7.32
CA ALA A 61 5.70 23.48 7.40
C ALA A 61 6.54 23.73 8.66
N ILE A 62 6.08 23.22 9.80
CA ILE A 62 6.73 23.37 11.10
C ILE A 62 8.03 22.57 11.14
N SER A 63 7.99 21.32 10.65
CA SER A 63 9.13 20.41 10.68
C SER A 63 10.20 20.77 9.66
N ASN A 64 9.81 21.46 8.57
CA ASN A 64 10.68 21.83 7.46
C ASN A 64 10.51 23.32 7.09
N PRO A 65 10.93 24.27 7.93
CA PRO A 65 10.69 25.70 7.73
C PRO A 65 11.32 26.25 6.44
N GLY A 66 12.45 25.69 5.97
CA GLY A 66 13.03 26.06 4.66
C GLY A 66 12.18 25.63 3.45
N ARG A 67 11.37 24.56 3.59
CA ARG A 67 10.37 24.14 2.59
C ARG A 67 9.08 24.96 2.70
N ALA A 68 8.76 25.43 3.91
CA ALA A 68 7.60 26.27 4.13
C ALA A 68 7.70 27.64 3.41
N LEU A 69 8.92 28.18 3.32
CA LEU A 69 9.23 29.46 2.69
C LEU A 69 9.41 29.40 1.16
N SER A 70 9.52 28.19 0.58
CA SER A 70 9.71 27.97 -0.87
C SER A 70 8.49 27.38 -1.57
N SER A 71 7.43 27.03 -0.83
CA SER A 71 6.24 26.33 -1.37
C SER A 71 5.00 27.21 -1.45
N ASP A 72 4.93 28.04 -2.50
CA ASP A 72 3.65 28.64 -2.95
C ASP A 72 2.69 27.59 -3.55
N ASN A 73 3.15 26.35 -3.75
CA ASN A 73 2.45 25.29 -4.47
C ASN A 73 2.04 24.09 -3.59
N ARG A 74 1.58 24.34 -2.36
CA ARG A 74 1.10 23.23 -1.50
C ARG A 74 -0.25 22.71 -2.01
N PRO A 75 -0.41 21.39 -2.19
CA PRO A 75 -1.68 20.82 -2.60
C PRO A 75 -2.76 21.10 -1.56
N ILE A 76 -3.86 21.69 -2.03
CA ILE A 76 -5.07 21.86 -1.23
C ILE A 76 -6.04 20.76 -1.63
N PHE A 77 -6.35 19.85 -0.71
CA PHE A 77 -7.37 18.84 -0.92
C PHE A 77 -8.72 19.53 -1.22
N TYR A 78 -9.38 19.11 -2.30
CA TYR A 78 -10.67 19.66 -2.70
C TYR A 78 -11.82 18.70 -2.40
N LYS A 79 -11.80 17.50 -2.99
CA LYS A 79 -12.81 16.45 -2.77
C LYS A 79 -12.34 15.08 -3.26
N LEU A 80 -13.05 14.04 -2.84
CA LEU A 80 -12.99 12.72 -3.46
C LEU A 80 -14.05 12.55 -4.55
N LYS A 81 -13.71 11.77 -5.57
CA LYS A 81 -14.64 11.17 -6.54
C LYS A 81 -14.32 9.68 -6.72
N ASN A 82 -15.22 8.94 -7.38
CA ASN A 82 -15.04 7.53 -7.73
C ASN A 82 -14.71 6.63 -6.52
N GLN A 83 -15.31 6.91 -5.36
CA GLN A 83 -15.09 6.13 -4.15
C GLN A 83 -15.64 4.72 -4.32
N ALA A 84 -14.82 3.70 -4.09
CA ALA A 84 -15.20 2.30 -4.19
C ALA A 84 -14.67 1.50 -3.00
N GLU A 85 -15.47 0.56 -2.51
CA GLU A 85 -15.04 -0.46 -1.55
C GLU A 85 -14.37 -1.61 -2.29
N VAL A 86 -13.13 -1.93 -1.90
CA VAL A 86 -12.38 -3.07 -2.40
C VAL A 86 -12.74 -4.33 -1.61
N SER A 87 -12.79 -4.21 -0.28
CA SER A 87 -13.25 -5.27 0.61
C SER A 87 -13.56 -4.77 2.02
N TYR A 88 -14.21 -5.63 2.80
CA TYR A 88 -14.53 -5.41 4.20
C TYR A 88 -14.14 -6.64 5.02
N ASP A 89 -13.33 -6.43 6.06
CA ASP A 89 -13.04 -7.44 7.07
C ASP A 89 -14.01 -7.25 8.24
N SER A 90 -14.94 -8.19 8.41
CA SER A 90 -15.93 -8.17 9.48
C SER A 90 -15.33 -8.45 10.87
N THR A 91 -14.20 -9.13 10.95
CA THR A 91 -13.54 -9.49 12.22
C THR A 91 -12.86 -8.26 12.82
N THR A 92 -12.09 -7.54 12.00
CA THR A 92 -11.42 -6.30 12.45
C THR A 92 -12.28 -5.05 12.24
N ARG A 93 -13.44 -5.19 11.59
CA ARG A 93 -14.34 -4.11 11.19
C ARG A 93 -13.61 -3.04 10.38
N THR A 94 -12.82 -3.48 9.42
CA THR A 94 -11.96 -2.62 8.60
C THR A 94 -12.47 -2.60 7.16
N ARG A 95 -12.65 -1.41 6.59
CA ARG A 95 -12.95 -1.22 5.17
C ARG A 95 -11.70 -0.81 4.41
N TYR A 96 -11.50 -1.43 3.26
CA TYR A 96 -10.43 -1.13 2.32
C TYR A 96 -11.04 -0.45 1.11
N CYS A 97 -10.67 0.80 0.87
CA CYS A 97 -11.33 1.65 -0.10
C CYS A 97 -10.35 2.24 -1.11
N THR A 98 -10.85 2.61 -2.28
CA THR A 98 -10.13 3.41 -3.28
C THR A 98 -10.95 4.63 -3.67
N ALA A 99 -10.29 5.67 -4.18
CA ALA A 99 -10.94 6.87 -4.71
C ALA A 99 -9.97 7.62 -5.62
N THR A 100 -10.48 8.64 -6.30
CA THR A 100 -9.66 9.69 -6.90
C THR A 100 -9.77 10.95 -6.04
N ALA A 101 -8.66 11.38 -5.45
CA ALA A 101 -8.54 12.61 -4.70
C ALA A 101 -8.19 13.76 -5.64
N MET A 102 -8.97 14.84 -5.56
CA MET A 102 -8.76 16.04 -6.34
C MET A 102 -8.02 17.06 -5.48
N PHE A 103 -6.91 17.57 -5.98
CA PHE A 103 -6.13 18.63 -5.33
C PHE A 103 -6.10 19.86 -6.19
N ILE A 104 -6.13 21.03 -5.56
CA ILE A 104 -5.86 22.29 -6.22
C ILE A 104 -4.38 22.60 -6.03
N LEU A 105 -3.66 22.71 -7.14
CA LEU A 105 -2.26 23.14 -7.23
C LEU A 105 -2.19 24.52 -7.86
N ARG A 106 -1.09 25.24 -7.61
CA ARG A 106 -0.74 26.46 -8.34
C ARG A 106 0.36 26.12 -9.33
N ASP A 107 0.15 26.39 -10.60
CA ASP A 107 1.23 26.26 -11.58
C ASP A 107 2.32 27.34 -11.36
N GLU A 108 3.40 27.27 -12.13
CA GLU A 108 4.48 28.28 -12.08
C GLU A 108 3.99 29.70 -12.40
N SER A 109 2.84 29.82 -13.07
CA SER A 109 2.15 31.08 -13.38
C SER A 109 1.13 31.49 -12.31
N GLN A 110 1.13 30.83 -11.14
CA GLN A 110 0.19 31.04 -10.01
C GLN A 110 -1.28 30.77 -10.34
N LYS A 111 -1.60 30.14 -11.47
CA LYS A 111 -2.97 29.72 -11.80
C LYS A 111 -3.33 28.46 -11.05
N ARG A 112 -4.59 28.39 -10.61
CA ARG A 112 -5.12 27.21 -9.93
C ARG A 112 -5.47 26.14 -10.95
N GLU A 113 -4.83 24.99 -10.84
CA GLU A 113 -5.15 23.79 -11.59
C GLU A 113 -5.69 22.72 -10.64
N THR A 114 -6.65 21.92 -11.11
CA THR A 114 -7.12 20.76 -10.35
C THR A 114 -6.46 19.51 -10.90
N VAL A 115 -5.76 18.78 -10.04
CA VAL A 115 -5.07 17.55 -10.41
C VAL A 115 -5.68 16.37 -9.65
N ASP A 116 -5.90 15.29 -10.40
CA ASP A 116 -6.46 14.05 -9.90
C ASP A 116 -5.34 13.10 -9.46
N TYR A 117 -5.49 12.51 -8.28
CA TYR A 117 -4.60 11.47 -7.76
C TYR A 117 -5.42 10.28 -7.31
N ASP A 118 -5.14 9.13 -7.88
CA ASP A 118 -5.73 7.87 -7.43
C ASP A 118 -5.12 7.45 -6.10
N ILE A 119 -5.98 7.16 -5.12
CA ILE A 119 -5.59 6.85 -3.74
C ILE A 119 -6.28 5.59 -3.23
N GLY A 120 -5.61 4.94 -2.29
CA GLY A 120 -6.18 3.92 -1.41
C GLY A 120 -6.35 4.49 0.01
N TYR A 121 -7.33 4.00 0.75
CA TYR A 121 -7.46 4.34 2.16
C TYR A 121 -8.14 3.23 2.95
N ILE A 122 -7.73 3.10 4.21
CA ILE A 122 -8.23 2.11 5.15
C ILE A 122 -9.04 2.83 6.22
N ILE A 123 -10.28 2.40 6.43
CA ILE A 123 -11.14 2.90 7.50
C ILE A 123 -11.19 1.80 8.58
N SER A 124 -10.63 2.08 9.75
CA SER A 124 -10.65 1.16 10.88
C SER A 124 -11.20 1.82 12.15
N PRO A 125 -11.72 1.07 13.13
CA PRO A 125 -12.14 1.63 14.40
C PRO A 125 -10.97 2.27 15.17
N LYS A 126 -11.26 3.32 15.95
CA LYS A 126 -10.35 3.95 16.90
C LYS A 126 -11.13 4.46 18.11
N GLY A 127 -11.16 3.67 19.19
CA GLY A 127 -12.02 3.96 20.34
C GLY A 127 -13.49 3.99 19.91
N ASP A 128 -14.18 5.09 20.24
CA ASP A 128 -15.57 5.32 19.86
C ASP A 128 -15.75 5.93 18.45
N ASP A 129 -14.65 6.24 17.76
CA ASP A 129 -14.64 6.84 16.43
C ASP A 129 -13.94 5.91 15.40
N PHE A 130 -13.63 6.44 14.22
CA PHE A 130 -12.84 5.78 13.19
C PHE A 130 -11.58 6.56 12.86
N GLN A 131 -10.60 5.85 12.31
CA GLN A 131 -9.41 6.46 11.72
C GLN A 131 -9.33 6.11 10.24
N ILE A 132 -8.76 7.03 9.47
CA ILE A 132 -8.45 6.84 8.06
C ILE A 132 -6.94 6.77 7.92
N GLN A 133 -6.44 5.71 7.29
CA GLN A 133 -5.04 5.59 6.92
C GLN A 133 -4.92 5.63 5.40
N MET A 134 -4.20 6.62 4.88
CA MET A 134 -3.94 6.74 3.45
C MET A 134 -2.92 5.68 3.01
N LYS A 135 -3.15 5.09 1.83
CA LYS A 135 -2.28 4.11 1.20
C LYS A 135 -2.28 4.30 -0.31
N ASP A 136 -1.37 3.61 -0.98
CA ASP A 136 -1.44 3.50 -2.44
C ASP A 136 -2.69 2.73 -2.86
N LYS A 137 -3.35 3.14 -3.95
CA LYS A 137 -4.51 2.44 -4.52
C LYS A 137 -4.17 1.01 -4.89
N ASP A 138 -3.00 0.78 -5.46
CA ASP A 138 -2.58 -0.54 -5.95
C ASP A 138 -2.25 -1.44 -4.77
N TYR A 139 -1.62 -0.90 -3.72
CA TYR A 139 -1.46 -1.64 -2.46
C TYR A 139 -2.82 -2.14 -1.93
N ILE A 140 -3.82 -1.27 -1.86
CA ILE A 140 -5.15 -1.66 -1.38
C ILE A 140 -5.78 -2.72 -2.28
N THR A 141 -5.72 -2.51 -3.59
CA THR A 141 -6.33 -3.38 -4.58
C THR A 141 -5.69 -4.77 -4.59
N HIS A 142 -4.36 -4.86 -4.50
CA HIS A 142 -3.64 -6.13 -4.52
C HIS A 142 -3.69 -6.85 -3.16
N ALA A 143 -3.50 -6.14 -2.05
CA ALA A 143 -3.45 -6.78 -0.74
C ALA A 143 -4.84 -7.20 -0.23
N TYR A 144 -5.88 -6.46 -0.61
CA TYR A 144 -7.23 -6.64 -0.04
C TYR A 144 -8.33 -6.82 -1.09
N GLY A 145 -8.02 -6.75 -2.38
CA GLY A 145 -8.97 -7.08 -3.44
C GLY A 145 -9.29 -8.57 -3.47
N LYS A 146 -10.44 -8.89 -4.07
CA LYS A 146 -10.77 -10.29 -4.36
C LYS A 146 -9.71 -10.82 -5.33
N LYS A 147 -8.90 -11.78 -4.86
CA LYS A 147 -7.97 -12.49 -5.73
C LYS A 147 -8.77 -13.15 -6.84
N SER A 148 -8.47 -12.83 -8.09
CA SER A 148 -9.04 -13.59 -9.20
C SER A 148 -8.54 -15.03 -9.09
N GLU A 149 -9.41 -16.01 -9.29
CA GLU A 149 -9.05 -17.44 -9.30
C GLU A 149 -8.01 -17.81 -10.40
N LYS A 150 -7.64 -16.85 -11.26
CA LYS A 150 -7.06 -17.10 -12.58
C LYS A 150 -5.55 -16.93 -12.74
N SER A 151 -4.77 -16.76 -11.69
CA SER A 151 -3.31 -16.80 -11.86
C SER A 151 -2.65 -17.51 -10.69
N ALA A 152 -2.62 -18.83 -10.75
CA ALA A 152 -1.68 -19.60 -9.98
C ALA A 152 -0.29 -19.34 -10.57
N SER A 153 0.41 -18.33 -10.04
CA SER A 153 1.83 -18.14 -10.36
C SER A 153 2.56 -19.46 -10.13
N PRO A 154 3.42 -19.92 -11.06
CA PRO A 154 4.22 -21.14 -10.88
C PRO A 154 5.19 -21.04 -9.69
N ILE A 155 5.43 -19.81 -9.21
CA ILE A 155 6.25 -19.52 -8.05
C ILE A 155 5.36 -18.89 -6.99
N ASP A 156 5.44 -19.43 -5.77
CA ASP A 156 4.78 -18.85 -4.60
C ASP A 156 5.18 -17.38 -4.41
N GLU A 157 4.18 -16.51 -4.21
CA GLU A 157 4.37 -15.06 -4.15
C GLU A 157 5.31 -14.64 -3.01
N GLN A 158 5.29 -15.35 -1.88
CA GLN A 158 6.20 -15.07 -0.78
C GLN A 158 7.65 -15.39 -1.18
N LYS A 159 7.90 -16.46 -1.94
CA LYS A 159 9.23 -16.77 -2.47
C LYS A 159 9.74 -15.71 -3.45
N ILE A 160 8.85 -15.13 -4.27
CA ILE A 160 9.18 -14.02 -5.17
C ILE A 160 9.60 -12.79 -4.36
N LYS A 161 8.82 -12.44 -3.34
CA LYS A 161 9.11 -11.33 -2.42
C LYS A 161 10.42 -11.54 -1.68
N ASP A 162 10.68 -12.74 -1.19
CA ASP A 162 11.91 -13.06 -0.48
C ASP A 162 13.14 -12.93 -1.40
N ALA A 163 13.04 -13.40 -2.65
CA ALA A 163 14.09 -13.26 -3.64
C ALA A 163 14.38 -11.79 -3.97
N LEU A 164 13.33 -10.98 -4.18
CA LEU A 164 13.46 -9.53 -4.37
C LEU A 164 14.17 -8.88 -3.17
N MET A 165 13.65 -9.09 -1.96
CA MET A 165 14.17 -8.44 -0.75
C MET A 165 15.59 -8.87 -0.43
N ALA A 166 15.94 -10.14 -0.68
CA ALA A 166 17.31 -10.62 -0.53
C ALA A 166 18.28 -9.89 -1.47
N SER A 167 17.86 -9.59 -2.70
CA SER A 167 18.69 -8.85 -3.65
C SER A 167 18.73 -7.35 -3.36
N VAL A 168 17.62 -6.72 -2.94
CA VAL A 168 17.61 -5.32 -2.50
C VAL A 168 18.52 -5.12 -1.28
N LYS A 169 18.49 -6.02 -0.29
CA LYS A 169 19.38 -5.94 0.89
C LYS A 169 20.87 -6.00 0.54
N LYS A 170 21.26 -6.66 -0.55
CA LYS A 170 22.65 -6.64 -1.02
C LYS A 170 23.08 -5.25 -1.50
N LEU A 171 22.15 -4.44 -2.01
CA LEU A 171 22.41 -3.06 -2.42
C LEU A 171 22.62 -2.13 -1.22
N ASP A 172 22.00 -2.42 -0.07
CA ASP A 172 22.22 -1.66 1.16
C ASP A 172 23.68 -1.75 1.64
N GLY A 173 24.28 -2.94 1.54
CA GLY A 173 25.66 -3.17 1.95
C GLY A 173 26.71 -2.40 1.13
N ALA A 174 26.35 -1.90 -0.05
CA ALA A 174 27.20 -1.03 -0.86
C ALA A 174 27.18 0.44 -0.38
N SER A 175 26.22 0.82 0.47
CA SER A 175 26.10 2.18 0.99
C SER A 175 26.77 2.30 2.37
N ARG A 176 27.92 2.99 2.42
CA ARG A 176 28.59 3.32 3.70
C ARG A 176 27.66 4.13 4.61
N ALA A 177 27.69 3.80 5.91
CA ALA A 177 27.13 4.53 7.06
C ALA A 177 26.20 5.70 6.68
N MET A 178 24.98 5.37 6.21
CA MET A 178 23.98 6.41 5.98
C MET A 178 23.62 7.06 7.33
N PRO A 179 23.36 8.38 7.36
CA PRO A 179 22.76 9.02 8.52
C PRO A 179 21.48 8.28 8.93
N LYS A 180 21.26 8.07 10.24
CA LYS A 180 20.10 7.35 10.81
C LYS A 180 18.71 7.85 10.36
N LYS A 181 18.64 8.95 9.62
CA LYS A 181 17.41 9.58 9.11
C LYS A 181 17.09 9.21 7.66
N ILE A 182 17.96 8.49 6.94
CA ILE A 182 17.75 8.08 5.55
C ILE A 182 17.40 6.59 5.55
N LYS A 183 16.28 6.24 4.93
CA LYS A 183 15.89 4.83 4.77
C LYS A 183 16.89 4.14 3.84
N THR A 184 17.34 2.93 4.18
CA THR A 184 18.08 2.09 3.24
C THR A 184 17.21 1.71 2.03
N MET A 185 17.77 1.10 0.99
CA MET A 185 16.96 0.63 -0.14
C MET A 185 15.97 -0.43 0.29
N SER A 186 16.34 -1.35 1.18
CA SER A 186 15.39 -2.34 1.68
C SER A 186 14.30 -1.74 2.56
N GLU A 187 14.62 -0.74 3.40
CA GLU A 187 13.62 0.00 4.18
C GLU A 187 12.71 0.88 3.32
N SER A 188 13.17 1.23 2.12
CA SER A 188 12.41 2.01 1.15
C SER A 188 11.40 1.17 0.38
N VAL A 189 11.51 -0.16 0.37
CA VAL A 189 10.48 -1.04 -0.21
C VAL A 189 9.31 -1.15 0.77
N GLU A 190 8.19 -0.51 0.44
CA GLU A 190 7.02 -0.43 1.31
C GLU A 190 6.05 -1.60 1.11
N TRP A 191 5.87 -2.03 -0.14
CA TRP A 191 5.03 -3.16 -0.51
C TRP A 191 5.38 -3.68 -1.90
N THR A 192 4.94 -4.90 -2.21
CA THR A 192 5.18 -5.59 -3.48
C THR A 192 3.93 -6.35 -3.88
N ALA A 193 3.62 -6.39 -5.16
CA ALA A 193 2.55 -7.22 -5.70
C ALA A 193 2.91 -7.76 -7.10
N LEU A 194 2.40 -8.94 -7.43
CA LEU A 194 2.42 -9.43 -8.80
C LEU A 194 1.53 -8.57 -9.70
N ASN A 195 2.07 -8.19 -10.85
CA ASN A 195 1.42 -7.39 -11.88
C ASN A 195 1.22 -8.20 -13.17
N GLY A 196 0.76 -9.44 -13.01
CA GLY A 196 0.58 -10.39 -14.10
C GLY A 196 1.17 -11.77 -13.77
N GLU A 197 1.12 -12.64 -14.77
CA GLU A 197 1.66 -14.00 -14.67
C GLU A 197 3.19 -14.01 -14.81
N CYS A 198 3.85 -14.91 -14.07
CA CYS A 198 5.25 -15.17 -14.29
C CYS A 198 5.46 -15.97 -15.58
N ILE A 199 6.27 -15.42 -16.50
CA ILE A 199 6.53 -16.02 -17.80
C ILE A 199 7.77 -16.89 -17.72
N LYS A 200 7.66 -18.15 -18.14
CA LYS A 200 8.81 -19.07 -18.21
C LYS A 200 9.83 -18.59 -19.23
N GLN A 201 11.11 -18.60 -18.82
CA GLN A 201 12.28 -18.32 -19.65
C GLN A 201 13.12 -19.60 -19.80
N ALA A 202 14.22 -19.54 -20.55
CA ALA A 202 15.12 -20.69 -20.75
C ALA A 202 15.62 -21.28 -19.41
N ASP A 203 16.11 -20.43 -18.51
CA ASP A 203 16.75 -20.84 -17.26
C ASP A 203 15.97 -20.45 -15.99
N GLY A 204 14.70 -20.06 -16.13
CA GLY A 204 13.93 -19.54 -14.99
C GLY A 204 12.59 -18.92 -15.37
N TYR A 205 12.22 -17.85 -14.67
CA TYR A 205 10.99 -17.11 -14.89
C TYR A 205 11.24 -15.60 -14.84
N THR A 206 10.43 -14.84 -15.56
CA THR A 206 10.31 -13.40 -15.41
C THR A 206 8.95 -13.10 -14.79
N CYS A 207 8.95 -12.51 -13.59
CA CYS A 207 7.72 -12.18 -12.86
C CYS A 207 7.50 -10.67 -12.87
N PRO A 208 6.43 -10.16 -13.50
CA PRO A 208 6.11 -8.74 -13.46
C PRO A 208 5.65 -8.35 -12.05
N LEU A 209 6.31 -7.36 -11.46
CA LEU A 209 6.02 -6.84 -10.13
C LEU A 209 5.71 -5.34 -10.19
N ILE A 210 4.80 -4.92 -9.33
CA ILE A 210 4.73 -3.54 -8.85
C ILE A 210 5.34 -3.48 -7.46
N VAL A 211 6.24 -2.52 -7.25
CA VAL A 211 6.87 -2.26 -5.96
C VAL A 211 6.57 -0.83 -5.54
N GLY A 212 5.95 -0.69 -4.36
CA GLY A 212 5.84 0.60 -3.70
C GLY A 212 7.17 0.97 -3.07
N PHE A 213 7.72 2.12 -3.44
CA PHE A 213 9.07 2.54 -3.06
C PHE A 213 9.09 3.97 -2.51
N TYR A 214 9.72 4.16 -1.36
CA TYR A 214 9.98 5.46 -0.76
C TYR A 214 11.29 6.05 -1.26
N ASP A 215 11.22 7.19 -1.94
CA ASP A 215 12.38 7.86 -2.50
C ASP A 215 12.91 8.97 -1.59
N ASN A 216 14.03 8.71 -0.93
CA ASN A 216 14.68 9.67 -0.05
C ASN A 216 15.07 10.98 -0.78
N LEU A 217 15.44 10.91 -2.06
CA LEU A 217 15.86 12.08 -2.84
C LEU A 217 14.67 12.98 -3.14
N LEU A 218 13.55 12.43 -3.64
CA LEU A 218 12.34 13.20 -3.89
C LEU A 218 11.78 13.78 -2.58
N ASN A 219 11.83 13.04 -1.48
CA ASN A 219 11.46 13.56 -0.17
C ASN A 219 12.33 14.78 0.22
N ALA A 220 13.65 14.69 0.01
CA ALA A 220 14.56 15.80 0.30
C ALA A 220 14.29 17.03 -0.59
N LEU A 221 13.81 16.82 -1.81
CA LEU A 221 13.37 17.86 -2.73
C LEU A 221 11.94 18.38 -2.46
N GLY A 222 11.26 17.88 -1.42
CA GLY A 222 9.88 18.26 -1.11
C GLY A 222 8.86 17.79 -2.16
N ARG A 223 9.22 16.79 -2.97
CA ARG A 223 8.34 16.17 -3.95
C ARG A 223 7.67 14.93 -3.37
N ASN A 224 6.66 14.41 -4.08
CA ASN A 224 6.04 13.15 -3.72
C ASN A 224 7.10 12.03 -3.74
N SER A 225 7.44 11.53 -2.56
CA SER A 225 8.45 10.49 -2.35
C SER A 225 7.91 9.07 -2.53
N SER A 226 6.59 8.88 -2.65
CA SER A 226 6.01 7.57 -2.91
C SER A 226 6.02 7.29 -4.41
N LEU A 227 6.84 6.33 -4.82
CA LEU A 227 7.01 5.88 -6.20
C LEU A 227 6.42 4.49 -6.41
N LYS A 228 6.00 4.23 -7.64
CA LYS A 228 5.64 2.90 -8.14
C LYS A 228 6.72 2.44 -9.11
N LEU A 229 7.39 1.34 -8.77
CA LEU A 229 8.36 0.71 -9.64
C LEU A 229 7.68 -0.46 -10.34
N TYR A 230 7.76 -0.48 -11.67
CA TYR A 230 7.35 -1.63 -12.48
C TYR A 230 8.61 -2.40 -12.83
N ILE A 231 8.67 -3.67 -12.42
CA ILE A 231 9.88 -4.50 -12.46
C ILE A 231 9.53 -5.85 -13.06
N ASP A 232 10.16 -6.20 -14.17
CA ASP A 232 10.17 -7.57 -14.67
C ASP A 232 11.26 -8.35 -13.94
N LEU A 233 10.90 -8.97 -12.81
CA LEU A 233 11.87 -9.61 -11.92
C LEU A 233 12.39 -10.93 -12.52
N PRO A 234 13.67 -11.02 -12.89
CA PRO A 234 14.23 -12.25 -13.44
C PRO A 234 14.61 -13.18 -12.29
N LEU A 235 14.00 -14.36 -12.24
CA LEU A 235 14.16 -15.37 -11.20
C LEU A 235 14.71 -16.67 -11.77
N ILE A 236 15.66 -17.26 -11.05
CA ILE A 236 16.23 -18.57 -11.33
C ILE A 236 16.21 -19.41 -10.05
N GLN A 237 16.03 -20.72 -10.19
CA GLN A 237 16.13 -21.62 -9.06
C GLN A 237 17.55 -22.17 -8.97
N LYS A 238 18.24 -21.87 -7.86
CA LYS A 238 19.58 -22.40 -7.56
C LYS A 238 19.52 -23.11 -6.21
N ASP A 239 19.89 -24.38 -6.18
CA ASP A 239 19.91 -25.20 -4.95
C ASP A 239 18.55 -25.25 -4.25
N GLY A 240 17.46 -25.31 -5.03
CA GLY A 240 16.08 -25.28 -4.51
C GLY A 240 15.60 -23.90 -4.05
N VAL A 241 16.45 -22.88 -4.04
CA VAL A 241 16.13 -21.49 -3.62
C VAL A 241 15.97 -20.59 -4.83
N TRP A 242 14.87 -19.83 -4.85
CA TRP A 242 14.67 -18.78 -5.86
C TRP A 242 15.58 -17.59 -5.59
N LYS A 243 16.32 -17.18 -6.62
CA LYS A 243 17.23 -16.03 -6.58
C LYS A 243 16.99 -15.18 -7.81
N THR A 244 17.28 -13.88 -7.71
CA THR A 244 17.29 -13.03 -8.89
C THR A 244 18.53 -13.31 -9.76
N THR A 245 18.46 -13.01 -11.05
CA THR A 245 19.65 -13.03 -11.92
C THR A 245 20.54 -11.82 -11.67
N ASP A 246 21.72 -11.80 -12.31
CA ASP A 246 22.68 -10.68 -12.23
C ASP A 246 22.14 -9.40 -12.88
N ALA A 247 21.13 -9.50 -13.75
CA ALA A 247 20.45 -8.36 -14.36
C ALA A 247 19.59 -7.57 -13.36
N PHE A 248 19.31 -8.12 -12.18
CA PHE A 248 18.43 -7.50 -11.18
C PHE A 248 18.82 -6.07 -10.83
N ASN A 249 20.11 -5.83 -10.56
CA ASN A 249 20.57 -4.53 -10.09
C ASN A 249 20.28 -3.44 -11.13
N ASP A 250 20.53 -3.72 -12.41
CA ASP A 250 20.26 -2.81 -13.51
C ASP A 250 18.76 -2.52 -13.64
N ILE A 251 17.93 -3.58 -13.66
CA ILE A 251 16.46 -3.46 -13.74
C ILE A 251 15.91 -2.64 -12.58
N PHE A 252 16.34 -2.95 -11.34
CA PHE A 252 15.86 -2.28 -10.14
C PHE A 252 16.24 -0.79 -10.13
N LEU A 253 17.52 -0.46 -10.38
CA LEU A 253 17.97 0.93 -10.37
C LEU A 253 17.36 1.75 -11.52
N LYS A 254 17.26 1.17 -12.72
CA LYS A 254 16.56 1.82 -13.85
C LYS A 254 15.09 2.07 -13.54
N SER A 255 14.41 1.14 -12.86
CA SER A 255 13.01 1.34 -12.47
C SER A 255 12.83 2.53 -11.51
N ILE A 256 13.77 2.75 -10.57
CA ILE A 256 13.78 3.93 -9.69
C ILE A 256 13.98 5.20 -10.50
N VAL A 257 14.97 5.24 -11.39
CA VAL A 257 15.23 6.41 -12.25
C VAL A 257 14.01 6.73 -13.10
N ARG A 258 13.42 5.71 -13.75
CA ARG A 258 12.20 5.84 -14.55
C ARG A 258 11.05 6.41 -13.72
N ALA A 259 10.80 5.87 -12.53
CA ALA A 259 9.73 6.35 -11.66
C ALA A 259 9.95 7.80 -11.19
N ARG A 260 11.21 8.21 -10.94
CA ARG A 260 11.54 9.63 -10.67
C ARG A 260 11.27 10.52 -11.88
N MET A 261 11.63 10.07 -13.09
CA MET A 261 11.36 10.81 -14.31
C MET A 261 9.85 10.97 -14.54
N ILE A 262 9.06 9.93 -14.30
CA ILE A 262 7.58 10.00 -14.37
C ILE A 262 7.05 11.00 -13.34
N ASN A 263 7.58 10.98 -12.12
CA ASN A 263 7.20 11.93 -11.07
C ASN A 263 7.53 13.39 -11.43
N MET A 264 8.64 13.62 -12.15
CA MET A 264 9.08 14.96 -12.52
C MET A 264 8.43 15.50 -13.80
N TYR A 265 8.27 14.65 -14.82
CA TYR A 265 7.92 15.06 -16.19
C TYR A 265 6.60 14.46 -16.70
N GLY A 266 5.99 13.56 -15.94
CA GLY A 266 4.81 12.81 -16.34
C GLY A 266 5.14 11.59 -17.20
N GLU A 267 4.23 10.61 -17.17
CA GLU A 267 4.43 9.30 -17.82
C GLU A 267 4.54 9.40 -19.34
N GLU A 268 3.73 10.26 -19.96
CA GLU A 268 3.72 10.44 -21.42
C GLU A 268 5.02 11.04 -21.95
N ALA A 269 5.66 11.94 -21.20
CA ALA A 269 6.96 12.51 -21.58
C ALA A 269 8.06 11.45 -21.54
N VAL A 270 8.06 10.60 -20.50
CA VAL A 270 9.03 9.51 -20.34
C VAL A 270 8.85 8.46 -21.44
N LYS A 271 7.59 8.03 -21.72
CA LYS A 271 7.30 7.09 -22.80
C LYS A 271 7.81 7.58 -24.16
N LYS A 272 7.62 8.87 -24.47
CA LYS A 272 8.13 9.47 -25.71
C LYS A 272 9.66 9.46 -25.78
N ALA A 273 10.35 9.77 -24.69
CA ALA A 273 11.80 9.74 -24.65
C ALA A 273 12.36 8.31 -24.82
N GLU A 274 11.75 7.31 -24.17
CA GLU A 274 12.12 5.90 -24.29
C GLU A 274 11.96 5.38 -25.74
N GLN A 275 10.90 5.82 -26.44
CA GLN A 275 10.66 5.46 -27.84
C GLN A 275 11.68 6.08 -28.81
N GLN A 276 12.19 7.29 -28.50
CA GLN A 276 13.21 7.96 -29.29
C GLN A 276 14.59 7.31 -29.13
N GLU A 277 14.93 6.84 -27.94
CA GLU A 277 16.19 6.13 -27.66
C GLU A 277 16.23 4.74 -28.33
N GLN A 278 15.07 4.12 -28.53
CA GLN A 278 14.94 2.82 -29.21
C GLN A 278 14.86 2.92 -30.74
N SER A 279 14.80 4.13 -31.31
CA SER A 279 14.84 4.33 -32.76
C SER A 279 16.32 4.49 -33.19
N PRO A 280 16.93 3.51 -33.88
CA PRO A 280 18.27 3.70 -34.39
C PRO A 280 18.26 4.85 -35.38
N THR A 281 19.25 5.74 -35.27
CA THR A 281 19.59 6.76 -36.26
C THR A 281 19.88 6.11 -37.61
N ALA A 282 18.83 5.80 -38.37
CA ALA A 282 18.90 5.68 -39.81
C ALA A 282 19.10 7.09 -40.35
N ASN A 283 20.35 7.54 -40.45
CA ASN A 283 20.87 8.50 -41.44
C ASN A 283 22.28 8.93 -41.03
N GLY A 284 23.29 8.36 -41.69
CA GLY A 284 24.69 8.68 -41.47
C GLY A 284 25.65 8.10 -42.49
N GLU A 285 25.23 7.95 -43.75
CA GLU A 285 26.17 7.84 -44.88
C GLU A 285 25.71 8.79 -45.98
N LYS A 286 26.51 9.84 -46.18
CA LYS A 286 26.66 10.56 -47.44
C LYS A 286 28.14 10.63 -47.75
#